data_AF-A0A2K1FZ99-F1
#
_entry.id   AF-A0A2K1FZ99-F1
#
_cell.length_a   1.000
_cell.length_b   1.000
_cell.length_c   1.000
_cell.angle_alpha   90.00
_cell.angle_beta   90.00
_cell.angle_gamma   90.00
#
_symmetry.space_group_name_H-M   'P 1'
#
loop_
_entity.id
_entity.type
_entity.pdbx_description
1 polymer ?
#
loop_
_entity_poly.entity_id
_entity_poly.type
_entity_poly.pdbx_seq_one_letter_code
_entity_poly.pdbx_strand_id
1 'polypeptide(L)'
;MSDEKPPPSLAELDARLKKAREGKESQSGPGKYHRLPQSPLGIAFRIGTELVAAMIVGVGGGLLLDRWLGTAPWGLIVMFFLGAAAGILNVYRAITGLGLAPGYRRAREDDNERPNGDAH
;
A
#
# COMPACT_ATOMS: atom_id res chain seq x y z
N MET A 1 8.13 9.68 -55.63
CA MET A 1 7.93 8.82 -54.45
C MET A 1 9.17 8.93 -53.57
N SER A 2 9.09 9.66 -52.46
CA SER A 2 9.96 9.54 -51.27
C SER A 2 9.33 10.39 -50.18
N ASP A 3 8.48 9.79 -49.36
CA ASP A 3 7.99 10.39 -48.12
C ASP A 3 9.09 10.23 -47.05
N GLU A 4 9.84 11.31 -46.78
CA GLU A 4 10.80 11.34 -45.69
C GLU A 4 10.07 11.77 -44.41
N LYS A 5 9.67 10.78 -43.61
CA LYS A 5 8.98 11.00 -42.33
C LYS A 5 10.02 11.50 -41.31
N PRO A 6 9.89 12.72 -40.74
CA PRO A 6 10.89 13.25 -39.81
C PRO A 6 10.98 12.35 -38.56
N PRO A 7 12.17 12.21 -37.97
CA PRO A 7 12.38 11.35 -36.82
C PRO A 7 11.53 11.83 -35.63
N PRO A 8 11.02 10.89 -34.81
CA PRO A 8 10.15 11.23 -33.69
C PRO A 8 10.86 12.22 -32.75
N SER A 9 10.20 13.35 -32.48
CA SER A 9 10.77 14.42 -31.67
C SER A 9 10.87 13.99 -30.20
N LEU A 10 11.87 14.51 -29.48
CA LEU A 10 12.05 14.24 -28.06
C LEU A 10 10.80 14.58 -27.24
N ALA A 11 10.01 15.56 -27.68
CA ALA A 11 8.72 15.90 -27.07
C ALA A 11 7.70 14.75 -27.13
N GLU A 12 7.69 13.95 -28.20
CA GLU A 12 6.85 12.75 -28.26
C GLU A 12 7.38 11.62 -27.38
N LEU A 13 8.71 11.47 -27.28
CA LEU A 13 9.32 10.52 -26.35
C LEU A 13 9.04 10.93 -24.91
N ASP A 14 9.16 12.20 -24.56
CA ASP A 14 8.86 12.76 -23.25
C ASP A 14 7.39 12.63 -22.92
N ALA A 15 6.49 12.88 -23.89
CA ALA A 15 5.06 12.63 -23.71
C ALA A 15 4.76 11.14 -23.48
N ARG A 16 5.44 10.23 -24.20
CA ARG A 16 5.31 8.77 -24.00
C ARG A 16 5.94 8.30 -22.69
N LEU A 17 7.07 8.88 -22.27
CA LEU A 17 7.76 8.62 -21.01
C LEU A 17 6.94 9.13 -19.83
N LYS A 18 6.35 10.33 -19.94
CA LYS A 18 5.45 10.92 -18.95
C LYS A 18 4.17 10.10 -18.84
N LYS A 19 3.56 9.70 -19.95
CA LYS A 19 2.38 8.81 -19.96
C LYS A 19 2.70 7.42 -19.39
N ALA A 20 3.89 6.87 -19.65
CA ALA A 20 4.35 5.61 -19.08
C ALA A 20 4.74 5.74 -17.60
N ARG A 21 5.19 6.92 -17.15
CA ARG A 21 5.51 7.23 -15.75
C ARG A 21 4.27 7.54 -14.93
N GLU A 22 3.25 8.22 -15.48
CA GLU A 22 1.96 8.44 -14.81
C GLU A 22 1.24 7.12 -14.51
N GLY A 23 1.43 6.08 -15.35
CA GLY A 23 0.99 4.71 -15.06
C GLY A 23 1.91 3.93 -14.10
N LYS A 24 3.16 4.39 -13.88
CA LYS A 24 4.19 3.73 -13.06
C LYS A 24 4.54 4.45 -11.75
N GLU A 25 4.06 5.66 -11.51
CA GLU A 25 4.33 6.41 -10.26
C GLU A 25 3.64 5.80 -9.03
N SER A 26 2.68 4.90 -9.23
CA SER A 26 2.17 4.02 -8.17
C SER A 26 2.95 2.71 -7.99
N GLN A 27 4.08 2.53 -8.69
CA GLN A 27 4.87 1.28 -8.76
C GLN A 27 6.36 1.45 -8.43
N SER A 28 6.72 2.40 -7.56
CA SER A 28 8.10 2.49 -7.04
C SER A 28 8.19 1.86 -5.65
N GLY A 29 8.22 0.52 -5.60
CA GLY A 29 8.51 -0.26 -4.40
C GLY A 29 8.87 -1.71 -4.79
N PRO A 30 9.95 -2.31 -4.26
CA PRO A 30 10.40 -3.62 -4.70
C PRO A 30 9.49 -4.70 -4.12
N GLY A 31 8.65 -5.31 -4.96
CA GLY A 31 7.82 -6.44 -4.56
C GLY A 31 6.64 -6.65 -5.50
N LYS A 32 6.84 -7.50 -6.50
CA LYS A 32 5.83 -7.93 -7.47
C LYS A 32 4.69 -8.70 -6.77
N TYR A 33 3.68 -8.01 -6.29
CA TYR A 33 2.34 -8.59 -6.19
C TYR A 33 1.49 -7.93 -7.26
N HIS A 34 1.13 -8.72 -8.26
CA HIS A 34 0.08 -8.37 -9.21
C HIS A 34 -1.11 -7.86 -8.39
N ARG A 35 -1.52 -6.60 -8.60
CA ARG A 35 -2.82 -6.12 -8.12
C ARG A 35 -3.90 -6.87 -8.88
N LEU A 36 -4.13 -8.12 -8.48
CA LEU A 36 -5.41 -8.77 -8.68
C LEU A 36 -6.47 -7.80 -8.12
N PRO A 37 -7.65 -7.70 -8.76
CA PRO A 37 -8.76 -6.94 -8.18
C PRO A 37 -8.92 -7.41 -6.74
N GLN A 38 -8.62 -6.52 -5.78
CA GLN A 38 -8.54 -6.87 -4.37
C GLN A 38 -9.96 -7.09 -3.87
N SER A 39 -10.48 -8.30 -4.09
CA SER A 39 -11.72 -8.72 -3.46
C SER A 39 -11.55 -8.58 -1.94
N PRO A 40 -12.61 -8.23 -1.19
CA PRO A 40 -12.56 -8.15 0.27
C PRO A 40 -11.95 -9.41 0.90
N LEU A 41 -12.23 -10.57 0.31
CA LEU A 41 -11.67 -11.86 0.73
C LEU A 41 -10.15 -11.95 0.51
N GLY A 42 -9.63 -11.45 -0.63
CA GLY A 42 -8.20 -11.42 -0.89
C GLY A 42 -7.43 -10.49 0.05
N ILE A 43 -8.04 -9.37 0.44
CA ILE A 43 -7.48 -8.46 1.46
C ILE A 43 -7.42 -9.16 2.82
N ALA A 44 -8.53 -9.77 3.24
CA ALA A 44 -8.60 -10.49 4.51
C ALA A 44 -7.60 -11.65 4.56
N PHE A 45 -7.46 -12.42 3.49
CA PHE A 45 -6.50 -13.51 3.40
C PHE A 45 -5.06 -13.00 3.53
N ARG A 46 -4.71 -11.94 2.81
CA ARG A 46 -3.38 -11.32 2.91
C ARG A 46 -3.08 -10.89 4.34
N ILE A 47 -3.98 -10.14 4.96
CA ILE A 47 -3.85 -9.69 6.35
C ILE A 47 -3.65 -10.88 7.29
N GLY A 48 -4.46 -11.93 7.14
CA GLY A 48 -4.33 -13.16 7.91
C GLY A 48 -2.97 -13.84 7.73
N THR A 49 -2.50 -13.98 6.48
CA THR A 49 -1.19 -14.59 6.21
C THR A 49 -0.02 -13.78 6.75
N GLU A 50 -0.10 -12.45 6.72
CA GLU A 50 0.94 -11.58 7.28
C GLU A 50 1.03 -11.74 8.81
N LEU A 51 -0.11 -11.83 9.50
CA LEU A 51 -0.15 -12.08 10.94
C LEU A 51 0.41 -13.47 11.29
N VAL A 52 -0.04 -14.51 10.61
CA VAL A 52 0.41 -15.89 10.87
C VAL A 52 1.91 -16.03 10.59
N ALA A 53 2.42 -15.44 9.51
CA ALA A 53 3.84 -15.46 9.21
C ALA A 53 4.68 -14.79 10.31
N ALA A 54 4.27 -13.60 10.78
CA ALA A 54 4.95 -12.90 11.86
C ALA A 54 4.95 -13.73 13.17
N MET A 55 3.85 -14.40 13.47
CA MET A 55 3.72 -15.28 14.63
C MET A 55 4.66 -16.49 14.54
N ILE A 56 4.74 -17.14 13.38
CA ILE A 56 5.66 -18.27 13.15
C ILE A 56 7.11 -17.82 13.35
N VAL A 57 7.49 -16.65 12.83
CA VAL A 57 8.84 -16.10 12.99
C VAL A 57 9.13 -15.78 14.46
N GLY A 58 8.20 -15.13 15.17
CA GLY A 58 8.37 -14.81 16.59
C GLY A 58 8.50 -16.06 17.47
N VAL A 59 7.61 -17.04 17.31
CA VAL A 59 7.65 -18.28 18.07
C VAL A 59 8.89 -19.11 17.70
N GLY A 60 9.18 -19.26 16.40
CA GLY A 60 10.34 -20.01 15.93
C GLY A 60 11.66 -19.40 16.40
N GLY A 61 11.79 -18.06 16.28
CA GLY A 61 12.95 -17.32 16.78
C GLY A 61 13.08 -17.37 18.30
N GLY A 62 11.97 -17.24 19.02
CA GLY A 62 11.92 -17.35 20.47
C GLY A 62 12.34 -18.73 20.99
N LEU A 63 11.86 -19.81 20.36
CA LEU A 63 12.28 -21.18 20.69
C LEU A 63 13.76 -21.41 20.39
N LEU A 64 14.26 -20.89 19.26
CA LEU A 64 15.68 -21.02 18.92
C LEU A 64 16.56 -20.28 19.93
N LEU A 65 16.15 -19.07 20.31
CA LEU A 65 16.83 -18.24 21.31
C LEU A 65 16.85 -18.94 22.68
N ASP A 66 15.70 -19.46 23.12
CA ASP A 66 15.58 -20.16 24.38
C ASP A 66 16.42 -21.43 24.45
N ARG A 67 16.55 -22.16 23.34
CA ARG A 67 17.41 -23.35 23.26
C ARG A 67 18.89 -23.01 23.27
N TRP A 68 19.27 -21.89 22.66
CA TRP A 68 20.67 -21.48 22.59
C TRP A 68 21.17 -20.89 23.91
N LEU A 69 20.33 -20.11 24.59
CA LEU A 69 20.67 -19.44 25.85
C LEU A 69 20.24 -20.21 27.10
N GLY A 70 19.45 -21.28 26.97
CA GLY A 70 18.90 -22.02 28.10
C GLY A 70 17.85 -21.23 28.90
N THR A 71 17.24 -20.21 28.31
CA THR A 71 16.34 -19.24 28.97
C THR A 71 14.86 -19.63 28.91
N ALA A 72 14.52 -20.84 28.46
CA ALA A 72 13.13 -21.23 28.25
C ALA A 72 12.26 -21.01 29.49
N PRO A 73 11.08 -20.35 29.39
CA PRO A 73 10.42 -19.85 28.18
C PRO A 73 10.55 -18.31 27.95
N TRP A 74 11.52 -17.64 28.56
CA TRP A 74 11.60 -16.17 28.57
C TRP A 74 11.82 -15.56 27.18
N GLY A 75 12.72 -16.13 26.38
CA GLY A 75 12.99 -15.69 25.01
C GLY A 75 11.76 -15.86 24.11
N LEU A 76 11.02 -16.98 24.27
CA LEU A 76 9.74 -17.19 23.60
C LEU A 76 8.72 -16.13 23.97
N ILE A 77 8.57 -15.79 25.25
CA ILE A 77 7.60 -14.78 25.70
C ILE A 77 7.89 -13.44 25.03
N VAL A 78 9.15 -12.98 25.10
CA VAL A 78 9.54 -11.69 24.51
C VAL A 78 9.35 -11.70 22.98
N MET A 79 9.82 -12.74 22.30
CA MET A 79 9.71 -12.83 20.83
C MET A 79 8.28 -13.04 20.34
N PHE A 80 7.42 -13.66 21.14
CA PHE A 80 5.99 -13.77 20.84
C PHE A 80 5.34 -12.39 20.77
N PHE A 81 5.52 -11.55 21.80
CA PHE A 81 4.97 -10.19 21.81
C PHE A 81 5.57 -9.33 20.70
N LEU A 82 6.87 -9.47 20.44
CA LEU A 82 7.54 -8.76 19.36
C LEU A 82 6.99 -9.17 17.98
N GLY A 83 6.81 -10.48 17.74
CA GLY A 83 6.21 -11.01 16.52
C GLY A 83 4.76 -10.55 16.34
N ALA A 84 3.95 -10.58 17.40
CA ALA A 84 2.58 -10.09 17.38
C ALA A 84 2.53 -8.57 17.06
N ALA A 85 3.36 -7.76 17.73
CA ALA A 85 3.44 -6.32 17.49
C ALA A 85 3.88 -6.02 16.05
N ALA A 86 4.89 -6.73 15.53
CA ALA A 86 5.36 -6.59 14.15
C ALA A 86 4.26 -6.97 13.14
N GLY A 87 3.53 -8.06 13.39
CA GLY A 87 2.41 -8.49 12.55
C GLY A 87 1.29 -7.45 12.50
N ILE A 88 0.86 -6.95 13.66
CA ILE A 88 -0.16 -5.90 13.76
C ILE A 88 0.31 -4.63 13.05
N LEU A 89 1.56 -4.21 13.24
CA LEU A 89 2.11 -3.03 12.58
C LEU A 89 2.16 -3.18 11.05
N ASN A 90 2.49 -4.37 10.55
CA ASN A 90 2.49 -4.64 9.12
C ASN A 90 1.08 -4.55 8.52
N VAL A 91 0.09 -5.13 9.21
CA VAL A 91 -1.33 -5.04 8.83
C VAL A 91 -1.83 -3.60 8.86
N TYR A 92 -1.53 -2.86 9.92
CA TYR A 92 -1.89 -1.45 10.05
C TYR A 92 -1.30 -0.63 8.88
N ARG A 93 -0.05 -0.90 8.50
CA ARG A 93 0.59 -0.27 7.35
C ARG A 93 -0.06 -0.67 6.02
N ALA A 94 -0.49 -1.92 5.87
CA ALA A 94 -1.21 -2.39 4.69
C ALA A 94 -2.58 -1.68 4.53
N ILE A 95 -3.30 -1.48 5.64
CA ILE A 95 -4.60 -0.80 5.66
C ILE A 95 -4.44 0.71 5.41
N THR A 96 -3.49 1.36 6.07
CA THR A 96 -3.23 2.81 5.90
C THR A 96 -2.69 3.14 4.51
N GLY A 97 -1.84 2.28 3.93
CA GLY A 97 -1.36 2.40 2.55
C GLY A 97 -2.44 2.21 1.47
N LEU A 98 -3.61 1.66 1.83
CA LEU A 98 -4.74 1.50 0.90
C LEU A 98 -5.61 2.76 0.76
N GLY A 99 -5.32 3.85 1.46
CA GLY A 99 -6.08 5.11 1.35
C GLY A 99 -7.41 5.13 2.11
N LEU A 100 -7.60 4.20 3.07
CA LEU A 100 -8.73 4.19 4.00
C LEU A 100 -8.55 5.15 5.18
N ALA A 101 -7.52 6.01 5.16
CA ALA A 101 -7.43 7.13 6.09
C ALA A 101 -8.67 8.01 5.86
N PRO A 102 -9.52 8.25 6.88
CA PRO A 102 -10.73 9.04 6.72
C PRO A 102 -10.36 10.47 6.34
N GLY A 103 -10.33 10.72 5.02
CA GLY A 103 -10.24 12.05 4.47
C GLY A 103 -11.56 12.74 4.76
N TYR A 104 -11.50 13.78 5.58
CA TYR A 104 -12.53 14.80 5.67
C TYR A 104 -12.96 15.18 4.25
N ARG A 105 -14.16 14.72 3.86
CA ARG A 105 -14.88 15.26 2.72
C ARG A 105 -15.08 16.74 3.05
N ARG A 106 -14.26 17.60 2.44
CA ARG A 106 -14.53 19.04 2.36
C ARG A 106 -15.96 19.13 1.84
N ALA A 107 -16.88 19.51 2.72
CA ALA A 107 -18.21 19.89 2.33
C ALA A 107 -18.02 20.96 1.27
N ARG A 108 -18.36 20.62 0.02
CA ARG A 108 -18.70 21.63 -0.96
C ARG A 108 -19.99 22.25 -0.44
N GLU A 109 -19.85 23.27 0.40
CA GLU A 109 -20.75 24.40 0.37
C GLU A 109 -20.54 25.08 -0.98
N ASP A 110 -21.11 24.47 -2.03
CA ASP A 110 -21.42 25.19 -3.26
C ASP A 110 -22.69 25.99 -2.96
N ASP A 111 -22.54 27.00 -2.10
CA ASP A 111 -23.56 27.97 -1.69
C ASP A 111 -23.70 29.03 -2.81
N ASN A 112 -23.97 28.54 -4.02
CA ASN A 112 -24.21 29.36 -5.21
C ASN A 112 -25.66 29.24 -5.69
N GLU A 113 -26.59 29.36 -4.76
CA GLU A 113 -27.97 29.78 -5.05
C GLU A 113 -28.26 31.05 -4.26
N ARG A 114 -27.52 32.12 -4.59
CA ARG A 114 -28.02 33.48 -4.34
C ARG A 114 -29.16 33.73 -5.33
N PRO A 115 -30.35 34.17 -4.87
CA PRO A 115 -31.44 34.49 -5.77
C PRO A 115 -31.00 35.68 -6.61
N ASN A 116 -30.87 35.47 -7.91
CA ASN A 116 -30.77 36.57 -8.85
C ASN A 116 -32.07 37.34 -8.77
N GLY A 117 -32.02 38.48 -8.08
CA GLY A 117 -32.95 39.57 -8.32
C GLY A 117 -32.89 39.98 -9.79
N ASP A 118 -33.84 40.84 -10.14
CA ASP A 118 -33.82 41.65 -11.36
C ASP A 118 -34.58 41.01 -12.55
N ALA A 119 -35.90 41.17 -12.51
CA ALA A 119 -36.68 41.48 -13.70
C ALA A 119 -37.70 42.57 -13.33
N HIS A 120 -37.26 43.81 -13.46
CA HIS A 120 -38.13 44.99 -13.60
C HIS A 120 -38.68 45.03 -15.03
#